data_AF-A0A7J9DTJ8-F1
#
_entry.id   AF-A0A7J9DTJ8-F1
#
_cell.length_a   1.000
_cell.length_b   1.000
_cell.length_c   1.000
_cell.angle_alpha   90.00
_cell.angle_beta   90.00
_cell.angle_gamma   90.00
#
_symmetry.space_group_name_H-M   'P 1'
#
loop_
_entity.id
_entity.type
_entity.pdbx_description
1 polymer ?
#
loop_
_entity_poly.entity_id
_entity_poly.type
_entity_poly.pdbx_seq_one_letter_code
_entity_poly.pdbx_strand_id
1 'polypeptide(L)'
;MLSWSIAQGQGPPSPGYSPSTSVRTVKFDQVFRNLWGPQHQRADQDSVTIWLDKTSGSGFKSIQPYQSGFFGAAMKLQPGYTAGVITSFY
;
A
#
# COMPACT_ATOMS: atom_id res chain seq x y z
N MET A 1 28.30 32.54 14.28
CA MET A 1 27.57 31.27 14.46
C MET A 1 26.22 31.40 13.81
N LEU A 2 26.03 30.83 12.63
CA LEU A 2 24.70 30.73 12.01
C LEU A 2 24.01 29.52 12.63
N SER A 3 23.06 29.78 13.51
CA SER A 3 22.18 28.76 14.09
C SER A 3 21.18 28.32 13.03
N TRP A 4 21.33 27.10 12.54
CA TRP A 4 20.28 26.44 11.75
C TRP A 4 19.18 25.99 12.71
N SER A 5 18.07 26.71 12.76
CA SER A 5 16.86 26.24 13.43
C SER A 5 16.27 25.11 12.58
N ILE A 6 16.39 23.88 13.08
CA ILE A 6 15.73 22.71 12.51
C ILE A 6 14.23 22.95 12.67
N ALA A 7 13.49 23.16 11.58
CA ALA A 7 12.04 23.26 11.64
C ALA A 7 11.49 21.93 12.16
N GLN A 8 10.98 21.92 13.39
CA GLN A 8 10.11 20.86 13.90
C GLN A 8 8.97 20.72 12.89
N GLY A 9 8.87 19.54 12.26
CA GLY A 9 8.08 19.33 11.05
C GLY A 9 6.64 19.83 11.19
N GLN A 10 6.29 20.85 10.41
CA GLN A 10 4.91 21.28 10.24
C GLN A 10 4.16 20.23 9.41
N GLY A 11 3.73 19.16 10.07
CA GLY A 11 2.75 18.25 9.48
C GLY A 11 1.41 18.96 9.26
N PRO A 12 0.52 18.39 8.42
CA PRO A 12 -0.83 18.92 8.29
C PRO A 12 -1.55 18.93 9.65
N PRO A 13 -2.51 19.86 9.87
CA PRO A 13 -3.31 19.86 11.08
C PRO A 13 -4.08 18.54 11.22
N SER A 14 -4.39 18.16 12.46
CA SER A 14 -5.19 16.96 12.72
C SER A 14 -6.57 17.07 12.06
N PRO A 15 -7.03 16.02 11.33
CA PRO A 15 -8.35 16.02 10.70
C PRO A 15 -9.51 15.88 11.70
N GLY A 16 -9.25 15.63 12.99
CA GLY A 16 -10.27 15.43 14.02
C GLY A 16 -10.98 14.06 13.98
N TYR A 17 -10.89 13.35 12.86
CA TYR A 17 -11.38 11.98 12.68
C TYR A 17 -10.45 11.19 11.76
N SER A 18 -10.22 9.90 12.07
CA SER A 18 -9.35 9.01 11.30
C SER A 18 -10.12 7.74 10.88
N PRO A 19 -10.70 7.71 9.66
CA PRO A 19 -11.53 6.59 9.20
C PRO A 19 -10.85 5.22 9.32
N SER A 20 -9.53 5.15 9.08
CA SER A 20 -8.72 3.93 9.19
C SER A 20 -8.72 3.33 10.59
N THR A 21 -8.93 4.12 11.65
CA THR A 21 -9.00 3.62 13.03
C THR A 21 -10.35 2.98 13.36
N SER A 22 -11.40 3.32 12.60
CA SER A 22 -12.74 2.77 12.75
C SER A 22 -12.97 1.49 11.94
N VAL A 23 -12.00 1.08 11.11
CA VAL A 23 -12.10 -0.11 10.25
C VAL A 23 -11.04 -1.13 10.65
N ARG A 24 -11.43 -2.40 10.78
CA ARG A 24 -10.50 -3.48 11.16
C ARG A 24 -9.60 -3.87 9.98
N THR A 25 -8.31 -4.04 10.24
CA THR A 25 -7.39 -4.66 9.27
C THR A 25 -7.70 -6.15 9.13
N VAL A 26 -7.79 -6.61 7.88
CA VAL A 26 -8.05 -8.01 7.52
C VAL A 26 -6.83 -8.61 6.82
N LYS A 27 -6.71 -9.94 6.85
CA LYS A 27 -5.61 -10.62 6.17
C LYS A 27 -5.82 -10.60 4.67
N PHE A 28 -4.72 -10.53 3.92
CA PHE A 28 -4.75 -10.42 2.46
C PHE A 28 -5.55 -11.56 1.80
N ASP A 29 -5.31 -12.79 2.21
CA ASP A 29 -5.93 -14.01 1.68
C ASP A 29 -7.42 -14.15 1.98
N GLN A 30 -7.95 -13.39 2.95
CA GLN A 30 -9.37 -13.36 3.27
C GLN A 30 -10.19 -12.57 2.23
N VAL A 31 -9.58 -11.59 1.56
CA VAL A 31 -10.32 -10.60 0.76
C VAL A 31 -9.74 -10.37 -0.64
N PHE A 32 -8.48 -10.76 -0.89
CA PHE A 32 -7.80 -10.64 -2.17
C PHE A 32 -7.23 -11.98 -2.62
N ARG A 33 -7.04 -12.12 -3.94
CA ARG A 33 -6.31 -13.23 -4.57
C ARG A 33 -5.34 -12.69 -5.62
N ASN A 34 -4.29 -13.46 -5.93
CA ASN A 34 -3.43 -13.14 -7.06
C ASN A 34 -4.28 -13.07 -8.34
N LEU A 35 -4.05 -12.04 -9.15
CA LEU A 35 -4.68 -11.87 -10.46
C LEU A 35 -3.73 -12.31 -11.57
N TRP A 36 -2.44 -11.97 -11.45
CA TRP A 36 -1.39 -12.32 -12.40
C TRP A 36 -0.02 -12.27 -11.71
N GLY A 37 0.97 -12.93 -12.31
CA GLY A 37 2.34 -12.97 -11.79
C GLY A 37 2.47 -13.59 -10.39
N PRO A 38 1.95 -14.82 -10.14
CA PRO A 38 2.02 -15.45 -8.81
C PRO A 38 3.45 -15.71 -8.34
N GLN A 39 4.40 -15.91 -9.26
CA GLN A 39 5.82 -16.04 -8.96
C GLN A 39 6.46 -14.72 -8.49
N HIS A 40 5.74 -13.59 -8.63
CA HIS A 40 6.10 -12.25 -8.16
C HIS A 40 5.22 -11.79 -6.99
N GLN A 41 4.63 -12.73 -6.25
CA GLN A 41 3.81 -12.45 -5.08
C GLN A 41 4.22 -13.35 -3.91
N ARG A 42 4.41 -12.76 -2.73
CA ARG A 42 4.63 -13.47 -1.47
C ARG A 42 3.69 -12.94 -0.41
N ALA A 43 2.85 -13.82 0.13
CA ALA A 43 2.08 -13.51 1.33
C ALA A 43 2.92 -13.87 2.57
N ASP A 44 2.92 -12.98 3.54
CA ASP A 44 3.36 -13.22 4.90
C ASP A 44 2.16 -12.93 5.83
N GLN A 45 2.15 -13.48 7.04
CA GLN A 45 0.98 -13.59 7.93
C GLN A 45 -0.08 -12.48 7.78
N ASP A 46 0.34 -11.21 7.84
CA ASP A 46 -0.53 -10.03 7.76
C ASP A 46 -0.17 -9.06 6.61
N SER A 47 0.69 -9.45 5.67
CA SER A 47 1.13 -8.57 4.58
C SER A 47 1.32 -9.31 3.26
N VAL A 48 1.29 -8.54 2.16
CA VAL A 48 1.64 -9.05 0.83
C VAL A 48 2.79 -8.24 0.27
N THR A 49 3.75 -8.94 -0.32
CA THR A 49 4.80 -8.33 -1.13
C THR A 49 4.56 -8.73 -2.58
N ILE A 50 4.44 -7.73 -3.45
CA ILE A 50 4.48 -7.88 -4.90
C ILE A 50 5.65 -7.08 -5.45
N TRP A 51 6.25 -7.56 -6.53
CA TRP A 51 7.37 -6.88 -7.16
C TRP A 51 7.31 -6.98 -8.68
N LEU A 52 8.15 -6.17 -9.32
CA LEU A 52 8.33 -6.12 -10.75
C LEU A 52 9.81 -6.33 -11.05
N ASP A 53 10.09 -7.23 -11.98
CA ASP A 53 11.39 -7.31 -12.63
C ASP A 53 11.21 -7.44 -14.16
N LYS A 54 12.30 -7.72 -14.87
CA LYS A 54 12.30 -7.84 -16.34
C LYS A 54 11.44 -8.99 -16.87
N THR A 55 11.07 -9.96 -16.04
CA THR A 55 10.32 -11.16 -16.43
C THR A 55 8.82 -10.97 -16.27
N SER A 56 8.37 -10.30 -15.20
CA SER A 56 6.97 -10.01 -14.93
C SER A 56 6.84 -8.99 -13.79
N GLY A 57 5.69 -8.32 -13.72
CA GLY A 57 5.19 -7.76 -12.47
C GLY A 57 4.27 -8.73 -11.74
N SER A 58 3.45 -8.19 -10.85
CA SER A 58 2.36 -8.93 -10.19
C SER A 58 1.20 -8.00 -9.88
N GLY A 59 0.03 -8.58 -9.67
CA GLY A 59 -1.15 -7.86 -9.20
C GLY A 59 -2.14 -8.79 -8.54
N PHE A 60 -3.03 -8.19 -7.75
CA PHE A 60 -4.09 -8.88 -7.04
C PHE A 60 -5.44 -8.23 -7.31
N LYS A 61 -6.52 -8.96 -7.03
CA LYS A 61 -7.90 -8.50 -7.18
C LYS A 61 -8.73 -8.96 -6.01
N SER A 62 -9.74 -8.18 -5.62
CA SER A 62 -10.69 -8.59 -4.60
C SER A 62 -11.40 -9.88 -5.00
N ILE A 63 -11.73 -10.70 -4.02
CA ILE A 63 -12.48 -11.94 -4.24
C ILE A 63 -13.91 -11.61 -4.68
N GLN A 64 -14.50 -10.57 -4.10
CA GLN A 64 -15.86 -10.12 -4.38
C GLN A 64 -15.87 -8.77 -5.10
N PRO A 65 -16.82 -8.53 -6.02
CA PRO A 65 -17.13 -7.19 -6.50
C PRO A 65 -17.88 -6.39 -5.42
N TYR A 66 -17.75 -5.07 -5.45
CA TYR A 66 -18.41 -4.17 -4.50
C TYR A 66 -19.22 -3.10 -5.26
N GLN A 67 -20.37 -2.71 -4.72
CA GLN A 67 -21.13 -1.56 -5.21
C GLN A 67 -20.71 -0.25 -4.52
N SER A 68 -20.33 -0.33 -3.24
CA SER A 68 -19.86 0.79 -2.42
C SER A 68 -18.97 0.27 -1.28
N GLY A 69 -18.13 1.15 -0.71
CA GLY A 69 -17.31 0.81 0.45
C GLY A 69 -16.14 1.77 0.68
N PHE A 70 -15.50 1.64 1.84
CA PHE A 70 -14.20 2.24 2.14
C PHE A 70 -13.12 1.16 1.97
N PHE A 71 -12.19 1.38 1.04
CA PHE A 71 -11.11 0.46 0.73
C PHE A 71 -9.77 1.14 1.02
N GLY A 72 -8.95 0.50 1.83
CA GLY A 72 -7.67 1.05 2.24
C GLY A 72 -6.63 -0.04 2.44
N ALA A 73 -5.38 0.34 2.21
CA ALA A 73 -4.21 -0.49 2.47
C ALA A 73 -3.08 0.40 2.99
N ALA A 74 -2.31 -0.12 3.96
CA ALA A 74 -1.03 0.47 4.30
C ALA A 74 0.01 0.01 3.25
N MET A 75 0.64 0.95 2.57
CA MET A 75 1.56 0.66 1.46
C MET A 75 2.94 1.25 1.75
N LYS A 76 3.98 0.44 1.53
CA LYS A 76 5.38 0.89 1.53
C LYS A 76 5.93 0.75 0.11
N LEU A 77 6.47 1.85 -0.42
CA LEU A 77 7.01 1.90 -1.78
C LEU A 77 8.50 1.54 -1.79
N GLN A 78 9.01 1.15 -2.97
CA GLN A 78 10.44 0.96 -3.18
C GLN A 78 11.19 2.30 -3.12
N PRO A 79 12.23 2.45 -2.27
CA PRO A 79 13.14 3.59 -2.35
C PRO A 79 14.02 3.55 -3.61
N GLY A 80 14.65 4.70 -3.92
CA GLY A 80 15.61 4.82 -5.00
C GLY A 80 14.98 5.09 -6.37
N TYR A 81 15.64 4.62 -7.43
CA TYR A 81 15.22 4.87 -8.80
C TYR A 81 14.06 3.95 -9.20
N THR A 82 12.88 4.53 -9.42
CA THR A 82 11.65 3.82 -9.79
C THR A 82 11.00 4.39 -11.07
N ALA A 83 11.78 5.10 -11.90
CA ALA A 83 11.25 5.71 -13.11
C ALA A 83 10.59 4.68 -14.04
N GLY A 84 9.38 4.98 -14.50
CA GLY A 84 8.60 4.10 -15.37
C GLY A 84 7.88 2.95 -14.64
N VAL A 85 8.02 2.82 -13.33
CA VAL A 85 7.31 1.81 -12.52
C VAL A 85 6.14 2.45 -11.79
N ILE A 86 4.96 1.83 -11.89
CA ILE A 86 3.75 2.24 -11.16
C ILE A 86 3.44 1.18 -10.11
N THR A 87 3.25 1.62 -8.86
CA THR A 87 2.60 0.82 -7.81
C THR A 87 1.22 1.40 -7.56
N SER A 88 0.17 0.60 -7.70
CA SER A 88 -1.22 1.08 -7.70
C SER A 88 -2.11 0.29 -6.73
N PHE A 89 -3.10 0.98 -6.19
CA PHE A 89 -4.29 0.41 -5.52
C PHE A 89 -5.52 1.12 -6.09
N TYR A 90 -6.43 0.38 -6.71
CA TYR A 90 -7.57 0.90 -7.47
C TYR A 90 -8.76 -0.07 -7.47
#